data_AF-A0A2G9P899-F1
#
_entry.id   AF-A0A2G9P899-F1
#
_cell.length_a   1.000
_cell.length_b   1.000
_cell.length_c   1.000
_cell.angle_alpha   90.00
_cell.angle_beta   90.00
_cell.angle_gamma   90.00
#
_symmetry.space_group_name_H-M   'P 1'
#
loop_
_entity.id
_entity.type
_entity.pdbx_description
1 polymer ?
#
loop_
_entity_poly.entity_id
_entity_poly.type
_entity_poly.pdbx_seq_one_letter_code
_entity_poly.pdbx_strand_id
1 'polypeptide(L)'
;MAGDDFVSKLNMSIGEEMQKYGFTQRFIDEMVVPVMRFNYGQGVEMNAFVGAISYAWTESGVWAVAGGNKLVCNGLLNAAKAQFIQGTVTSVQEKVHSTKSGNTVKMYEISYVTDTGPGLDLYDIVVIATPLNKKLSNIEFVGFDPPIETLPKPYQQMVTTFVHGRINASFFGCSAPCQFPLLDILTTKNPKFFIHSISAASPVNPVPESDASKAVGLRVWKIFSPEVLTDEQLHQLFESYYAVKVRSWLAYPRYSPPEKIPSIKLHRAIYYLNGIEWAASAMEMSAISAKNVALLSYHQWYGKDDHIDQQDLAERLKSEL
;
A
#
# COMPACT_ATOMS: atom_id res chain seq x y z
N MET A 1 -22.46 -1.01 10.66
CA MET A 1 -21.15 -1.62 10.94
C MET A 1 -20.08 -0.59 10.62
N ALA A 2 -19.69 0.21 11.60
CA ALA A 2 -18.61 1.20 11.51
C ALA A 2 -18.15 1.53 12.94
N GLY A 3 -16.92 2.01 13.11
CA GLY A 3 -16.33 2.31 14.43
C GLY A 3 -15.60 1.11 15.05
N ASP A 4 -15.91 0.79 16.30
CA ASP A 4 -15.19 -0.18 17.14
C ASP A 4 -15.04 -1.59 16.54
N ASP A 5 -16.01 -2.01 15.70
CA ASP A 5 -15.92 -3.29 15.01
C ASP A 5 -14.69 -3.36 14.08
N PHE A 6 -14.35 -2.28 13.38
CA PHE A 6 -13.14 -2.26 12.54
C PHE A 6 -11.86 -2.28 13.36
N VAL A 7 -11.85 -1.60 14.51
CA VAL A 7 -10.70 -1.62 15.43
C VAL A 7 -10.50 -3.03 15.98
N SER A 8 -11.58 -3.76 16.27
CA SER A 8 -11.50 -5.15 16.73
C SER A 8 -10.89 -6.10 15.68
N LYS A 9 -11.11 -5.84 14.39
CA LYS A 9 -10.56 -6.63 13.27
C LYS A 9 -9.05 -6.51 13.13
N LEU A 10 -8.42 -5.52 13.77
CA LEU A 10 -6.97 -5.41 13.84
C LEU A 10 -6.35 -6.42 14.81
N ASN A 11 -7.17 -7.01 15.70
CA ASN A 11 -6.72 -7.86 16.80
C ASN A 11 -6.96 -9.36 16.57
N MET A 12 -7.53 -9.74 15.43
CA MET A 12 -7.75 -11.14 15.06
C MET A 12 -7.41 -11.36 13.59
N SER A 13 -7.15 -12.61 13.23
CA SER A 13 -6.87 -12.97 11.85
C SER A 13 -8.15 -13.05 11.01
N ILE A 14 -8.04 -12.85 9.69
CA ILE A 14 -9.18 -13.04 8.77
C ILE A 14 -9.70 -14.49 8.81
N GLY A 15 -8.81 -15.47 9.02
CA GLY A 15 -9.21 -16.86 9.19
C GLY A 15 -10.14 -17.07 10.40
N GLU A 16 -9.76 -16.54 11.55
CA GLU A 16 -10.58 -16.61 12.78
C GLU A 16 -11.90 -15.85 12.63
N GLU A 17 -11.87 -14.65 12.02
CA GLU A 17 -13.09 -13.88 11.78
C GLU A 17 -14.08 -14.65 10.90
N MET A 18 -13.61 -15.23 9.79
CA MET A 18 -14.48 -15.98 8.89
C MET A 18 -15.02 -17.26 9.53
N GLN A 19 -14.21 -17.97 10.33
CA GLN A 19 -14.73 -19.11 11.10
C GLN A 19 -15.82 -18.69 12.09
N LYS A 20 -15.68 -17.54 12.74
CA LYS A 20 -16.71 -16.97 13.64
C LYS A 20 -18.02 -16.67 12.90
N TYR A 21 -17.95 -16.31 11.62
CA TYR A 21 -19.12 -16.14 10.75
C TYR A 21 -19.65 -17.45 10.13
N GLY A 22 -19.08 -18.60 10.48
CA GLY A 22 -19.56 -19.91 10.07
C GLY A 22 -18.98 -20.44 8.75
N PHE A 23 -17.95 -19.79 8.18
CA PHE A 23 -17.28 -20.31 7.00
C PHE A 23 -16.45 -21.55 7.34
N THR A 24 -16.52 -22.56 6.48
CA THR A 24 -15.75 -23.81 6.66
C THR A 24 -14.27 -23.60 6.38
N GLN A 25 -13.40 -24.39 7.02
CA GLN A 25 -11.96 -24.35 6.76
C GLN A 25 -11.63 -24.60 5.28
N ARG A 26 -12.37 -25.50 4.61
CA ARG A 26 -12.21 -25.77 3.18
C ARG A 26 -12.46 -24.52 2.34
N PHE A 27 -13.52 -23.78 2.62
CA PHE A 27 -13.80 -22.52 1.91
C PHE A 27 -12.67 -21.51 2.15
N ILE A 28 -12.17 -21.41 3.38
CA ILE A 28 -11.05 -20.52 3.70
C ILE A 28 -9.79 -20.91 2.90
N ASP A 29 -9.44 -22.19 2.88
CA ASP A 29 -8.23 -22.66 2.21
C ASP A 29 -8.32 -22.56 0.69
N GLU A 30 -9.50 -22.80 0.11
CA GLU A 30 -9.69 -22.87 -1.35
C GLU A 30 -10.11 -21.53 -1.97
N MET A 31 -10.76 -20.63 -1.23
CA MET A 31 -11.29 -19.37 -1.75
C MET A 31 -10.66 -18.12 -1.13
N VAL A 32 -10.28 -18.17 0.15
CA VAL A 32 -9.75 -17.00 0.92
C VAL A 32 -8.25 -16.88 0.79
N VAL A 33 -7.54 -17.97 1.03
CA VAL A 33 -6.09 -18.02 0.91
C VAL A 33 -5.59 -17.53 -0.47
N PRO A 34 -6.18 -17.92 -1.62
CA PRO A 34 -5.69 -17.45 -2.91
C PRO A 34 -5.82 -15.94 -3.11
N VAL A 35 -6.91 -15.32 -2.64
CA VAL A 35 -7.12 -13.86 -2.71
C VAL A 35 -6.12 -13.13 -1.81
N MET A 36 -5.89 -13.63 -0.59
CA MET A 36 -4.90 -13.06 0.32
C MET A 36 -3.49 -13.10 -0.27
N ARG A 37 -3.12 -14.24 -0.87
CA ARG A 37 -1.80 -14.43 -1.49
C ARG A 37 -1.63 -13.56 -2.73
N PHE A 38 -2.68 -13.39 -3.53
CA PHE A 38 -2.68 -12.54 -4.71
C PHE A 38 -2.40 -11.07 -4.36
N ASN A 39 -3.14 -10.53 -3.40
CA ASN A 39 -3.05 -9.10 -3.06
C ASN A 39 -1.89 -8.79 -2.11
N TYR A 40 -1.63 -9.67 -1.14
CA TYR A 40 -0.72 -9.40 -0.02
C TYR A 40 0.40 -10.44 0.15
N GLY A 41 0.51 -11.47 -0.68
CA GLY A 41 1.59 -12.47 -0.56
C GLY A 41 1.62 -13.24 0.77
N GLN A 42 0.61 -13.03 1.62
CA GLN A 42 0.43 -13.61 2.93
C GLN A 42 -0.83 -14.50 2.91
N GLY A 43 -0.99 -15.34 3.93
CA GLY A 43 -2.17 -16.17 4.09
C GLY A 43 -3.24 -15.50 4.95
N VAL A 44 -4.10 -16.33 5.52
CA VAL A 44 -5.25 -15.91 6.33
C VAL A 44 -4.88 -15.57 7.78
N GLU A 45 -3.60 -15.63 8.12
CA GLU A 45 -3.05 -15.16 9.40
C GLU A 45 -2.98 -13.63 9.51
N MET A 46 -3.13 -12.90 8.40
CA MET A 46 -3.22 -11.44 8.43
C MET A 46 -4.42 -10.97 9.23
N ASN A 47 -4.35 -9.74 9.74
CA ASN A 47 -5.48 -9.16 10.45
C ASN A 47 -6.74 -9.12 9.56
N ALA A 48 -7.89 -9.25 10.21
CA ALA A 48 -9.20 -9.34 9.58
C ALA A 48 -9.53 -8.11 8.71
N PHE A 49 -9.07 -6.92 9.10
CA PHE A 49 -9.32 -5.69 8.36
C PHE A 49 -8.63 -5.68 6.99
N VAL A 50 -7.36 -6.08 6.93
CA VAL A 50 -6.64 -6.30 5.66
C VAL A 50 -7.33 -7.38 4.83
N GLY A 51 -7.80 -8.46 5.47
CA GLY A 51 -8.55 -9.51 4.81
C GLY A 51 -9.81 -8.99 4.10
N ALA A 52 -10.60 -8.16 4.79
CA ALA A 52 -11.79 -7.53 4.23
C ALA A 52 -11.45 -6.59 3.06
N ILE A 53 -10.40 -5.77 3.19
CA ILE A 53 -9.95 -4.87 2.11
C ILE A 53 -9.48 -5.68 0.89
N SER A 54 -8.69 -6.73 1.10
CA SER A 54 -8.23 -7.63 0.05
C SER A 54 -9.40 -8.23 -0.74
N TYR A 55 -10.49 -8.56 -0.05
CA TYR A 55 -11.68 -9.10 -0.66
C TYR A 55 -12.55 -8.08 -1.39
N ALA A 56 -12.63 -6.84 -0.90
CA ALA A 56 -13.38 -5.78 -1.56
C ALA A 56 -12.91 -5.56 -3.01
N TRP A 57 -11.61 -5.79 -3.29
CA TRP A 57 -11.05 -5.73 -4.64
C TRP A 57 -11.51 -6.83 -5.60
N THR A 58 -12.16 -7.88 -5.10
CA THR A 58 -12.73 -8.94 -5.95
C THR A 58 -14.12 -8.59 -6.49
N GLU A 59 -14.71 -7.48 -6.04
CA GLU A 59 -15.99 -7.00 -6.51
C GLU A 59 -15.89 -6.39 -7.93
N SER A 60 -16.97 -6.49 -8.70
CA SER A 60 -17.10 -5.78 -9.97
C SER A 60 -17.20 -4.27 -9.77
N GLY A 61 -16.83 -3.48 -10.78
CA GLY A 61 -16.96 -2.01 -10.73
C GLY A 61 -15.70 -1.27 -10.30
N VAL A 62 -14.58 -1.99 -10.14
CA VAL A 62 -13.25 -1.37 -10.05
C VAL A 62 -12.90 -0.63 -11.34
N TRP A 63 -12.12 0.44 -11.21
CA TRP A 63 -11.78 1.33 -12.32
C TRP A 63 -10.26 1.54 -12.40
N ALA A 64 -9.80 1.98 -13.57
CA ALA A 64 -8.42 2.37 -13.81
C ALA A 64 -8.37 3.75 -14.45
N VAL A 65 -7.31 4.51 -14.15
CA VAL A 65 -7.11 5.82 -14.78
C VAL A 65 -6.73 5.63 -16.24
N ALA A 66 -7.46 6.26 -17.16
CA ALA A 66 -7.10 6.30 -18.58
C ALA A 66 -5.66 6.82 -18.75
N GLY A 67 -4.80 6.04 -19.43
CA GLY A 67 -3.35 6.32 -19.54
C GLY A 67 -2.49 5.74 -18.40
N GLY A 68 -3.12 5.11 -17.41
CA GLY A 68 -2.50 4.35 -16.33
C GLY A 68 -2.47 5.07 -14.98
N ASN A 69 -2.57 4.30 -13.89
CA ASN A 69 -2.59 4.81 -12.51
C ASN A 69 -1.34 5.61 -12.12
N LYS A 70 -0.23 5.49 -12.86
CA LYS A 70 0.95 6.36 -12.69
C LYS A 70 0.64 7.85 -12.80
N LEU A 71 -0.45 8.22 -13.48
CA LEU A 71 -0.86 9.60 -13.67
C LEU A 71 -1.49 10.22 -12.42
N VAL A 72 -1.94 9.41 -11.45
CA VAL A 72 -2.58 9.90 -10.22
C VAL A 72 -1.63 10.82 -9.45
N CYS A 73 -0.41 10.39 -9.17
CA CYS A 73 0.55 11.19 -8.40
C CYS A 73 0.92 12.50 -9.12
N ASN A 74 1.17 12.45 -10.43
CA ASN A 74 1.49 13.64 -11.21
C ASN A 74 0.30 14.62 -11.27
N GLY A 75 -0.92 14.10 -11.42
CA GLY A 75 -2.13 14.91 -11.40
C GLY A 75 -2.35 15.62 -10.06
N LEU A 76 -2.12 14.92 -8.95
CA LEU A 76 -2.23 15.49 -7.60
C LEU A 76 -1.18 16.58 -7.34
N LEU A 77 0.08 16.36 -7.73
CA LEU A 77 1.14 17.36 -7.61
C LEU A 77 0.81 18.64 -8.39
N ASN A 78 0.33 18.49 -9.62
CA ASN A 78 -0.09 19.61 -10.46
C ASN A 78 -1.29 20.36 -9.88
N ALA A 79 -2.32 19.63 -9.41
CA ALA A 79 -3.52 20.22 -8.82
C ALA A 79 -3.21 20.99 -7.54
N ALA A 80 -2.31 20.46 -6.71
CA ALA A 80 -1.83 21.11 -5.49
C ALA A 80 -0.91 22.31 -5.77
N LYS A 81 -0.45 22.50 -7.02
CA LYS A 81 0.60 23.46 -7.39
C LYS A 81 1.84 23.31 -6.51
N ALA A 82 2.17 22.06 -6.17
CA ALA A 82 3.26 21.75 -5.26
C ALA A 82 4.61 22.05 -5.92
N GLN A 83 5.55 22.59 -5.14
CA GLN A 83 6.94 22.64 -5.54
C GLN A 83 7.56 21.27 -5.28
N PHE A 84 7.94 20.57 -6.35
CA PHE A 84 8.62 19.28 -6.24
C PHE A 84 10.13 19.48 -6.18
N ILE A 85 10.75 19.03 -5.09
CA ILE A 85 12.21 18.98 -4.92
C ILE A 85 12.63 17.52 -5.04
N GLN A 86 13.38 17.20 -6.10
CA GLN A 86 13.95 15.87 -6.27
C GLN A 86 15.19 15.72 -5.39
N GLY A 87 15.02 15.13 -4.20
CA GLY A 87 16.09 14.88 -3.26
C GLY A 87 15.71 13.86 -2.18
N THR A 88 16.70 13.45 -1.40
CA THR A 88 16.52 12.53 -0.27
C THR A 88 16.63 13.32 1.04
N VAL A 89 15.58 13.30 1.86
CA VAL A 89 15.59 13.89 3.21
C VAL A 89 16.52 13.07 4.11
N THR A 90 17.42 13.74 4.82
CA THR A 90 18.39 13.11 5.71
C THR A 90 18.09 13.38 7.18
N SER A 91 17.57 14.55 7.54
CA SER A 91 17.22 14.85 8.92
C SER A 91 16.07 15.83 9.06
N VAL A 92 15.42 15.75 10.22
CA VAL A 92 14.36 16.66 10.68
C VAL A 92 14.72 17.14 12.09
N GLN A 93 14.66 18.44 12.34
CA GLN A 93 14.93 19.04 13.65
C GLN A 93 13.96 20.18 13.96
N GLU A 94 13.51 20.32 15.22
CA GLU A 94 12.82 21.53 15.67
C GLU A 94 13.83 22.66 15.95
N LYS A 95 13.58 23.84 15.39
CA LYS A 95 14.36 25.06 15.63
C LYS A 95 13.46 26.15 16.19
N VAL A 96 14.01 26.92 17.13
CA VAL A 96 13.38 28.12 17.65
C VAL A 96 13.96 29.33 16.93
N HIS A 97 13.12 30.09 16.25
CA HIS A 97 13.50 31.32 15.56
C HIS A 97 12.92 32.55 16.28
N SER A 98 13.75 33.56 16.49
CA SER A 98 13.32 34.85 17.01
C SER A 98 12.81 35.73 15.87
N THR A 99 11.58 36.21 15.99
CA THR A 99 10.99 37.17 15.06
C THR A 99 11.50 38.59 15.35
N LYS A 100 11.36 39.49 14.37
CA LYS A 100 11.75 40.90 14.52
C LYS A 100 11.01 41.63 15.66
N SER A 101 9.86 41.12 16.09
CA SER A 101 9.07 41.66 17.21
C SER A 101 9.47 41.09 18.58
N GLY A 102 10.48 40.22 18.65
CA GLY A 102 10.94 39.57 19.89
C GLY A 102 10.17 38.32 20.29
N ASN A 103 9.14 37.93 19.53
CA ASN A 103 8.43 36.65 19.74
C ASN A 103 9.25 35.48 19.18
N THR A 104 9.16 34.32 19.81
CA THR A 104 9.77 33.09 19.31
C THR A 104 8.75 32.24 18.56
N VAL A 105 9.16 31.69 17.42
CA VAL A 105 8.36 30.75 16.61
C VAL A 105 9.14 29.45 16.46
N LYS A 106 8.45 28.34 16.67
CA LYS A 106 8.99 26.99 16.46
C LYS A 106 8.71 26.55 15.03
N MET A 107 9.76 26.24 14.29
CA MET A 107 9.71 25.70 12.92
C MET A 107 10.53 24.42 12.83
N TYR A 108 10.34 23.65 11.76
CA TYR A 108 11.09 22.43 11.48
C TYR A 108 12.08 22.67 10.36
N GLU A 109 13.35 22.40 10.65
CA GLU A 109 14.44 22.39 9.69
C GLU A 109 14.53 21.01 9.04
N ILE A 110 14.51 20.99 7.71
CA ILE A 110 14.61 19.78 6.90
C ILE A 110 15.92 19.84 6.13
N SER A 111 16.81 18.91 6.43
CA SER A 111 18.03 18.69 5.64
C SER A 111 17.78 17.62 4.59
N TYR A 112 18.25 17.85 3.38
CA TYR A 112 18.11 16.91 2.27
C TYR A 112 19.30 17.01 1.31
N VAL A 113 19.45 16.01 0.46
CA VAL A 113 20.49 15.96 -0.58
C VAL A 113 19.84 15.83 -1.94
N THR A 114 20.19 16.72 -2.87
CA THR A 114 19.80 16.65 -4.29
C THR A 114 21.02 16.32 -5.15
N ASP A 115 20.79 16.16 -6.46
CA ASP A 115 21.87 15.97 -7.43
C ASP A 115 22.83 17.18 -7.50
N THR A 116 22.41 18.36 -7.01
CA THR A 116 23.23 19.58 -6.98
C THR A 116 23.94 19.81 -5.64
N GLY A 117 23.69 18.98 -4.63
CA GLY A 117 24.33 19.08 -3.31
C GLY A 117 23.33 19.09 -2.13
N PRO A 118 23.82 19.38 -0.91
CA PRO A 118 22.98 19.47 0.28
C PRO A 118 22.09 20.73 0.22
N GLY A 119 20.84 20.57 0.65
CA GLY A 119 19.86 21.63 0.83
C GLY A 119 19.30 21.64 2.24
N LEU A 120 18.75 22.78 2.63
CA LEU A 120 18.17 23.01 3.95
C LEU A 120 17.04 24.03 3.83
N ASP A 121 15.86 23.66 4.33
CA ASP A 121 14.67 24.50 4.32
C ASP A 121 13.94 24.46 5.66
N LEU A 122 13.13 25.50 5.93
CA LEU A 122 12.30 25.62 7.14
C LEU A 122 10.82 25.51 6.79
N TYR A 123 10.09 24.72 7.59
CA TYR A 123 8.66 24.48 7.44
C TYR A 123 7.92 24.61 8.77
N ASP A 124 6.69 25.11 8.73
CA ASP A 124 5.82 25.18 9.92
C ASP A 124 5.19 23.83 10.28
N ILE A 125 4.89 23.02 9.25
CA ILE A 125 4.25 21.71 9.36
C ILE A 125 5.01 20.72 8.47
N VAL A 126 5.28 19.53 9.00
CA VAL A 126 5.97 18.45 8.28
C VAL A 126 5.05 17.24 8.19
N VAL A 127 4.88 16.71 6.98
CA VAL A 127 4.15 15.45 6.74
C VAL A 127 5.12 14.42 6.21
N ILE A 128 5.27 13.32 6.94
CA ILE A 128 6.13 12.19 6.57
C ILE A 128 5.27 11.18 5.83
N ALA A 129 5.53 11.09 4.52
CA ALA A 129 4.85 10.21 3.57
C ALA A 129 5.77 9.05 3.12
N THR A 130 6.62 8.55 4.01
CA THR A 130 7.55 7.44 3.77
C THR A 130 7.63 6.51 4.98
N PRO A 131 7.78 5.18 4.81
CA PRO A 131 7.90 4.23 5.92
C PRO A 131 9.01 4.55 6.94
N LEU A 132 8.66 4.77 8.21
CA LEU A 132 9.64 4.99 9.28
C LEU A 132 10.20 3.69 9.90
N ASN A 133 10.03 2.57 9.19
CA ASN A 133 10.55 1.30 9.63
C ASN A 133 12.07 1.26 9.51
N LYS A 134 12.69 0.50 10.41
CA LYS A 134 14.14 0.39 10.52
C LYS A 134 14.77 0.07 9.16
N LYS A 135 15.74 0.91 8.73
CA LYS A 135 16.52 0.83 7.47
C LYS A 135 15.75 1.17 6.17
N LEU A 136 14.52 1.68 6.23
CA LEU A 136 13.79 2.08 5.02
C LEU A 136 14.02 3.54 4.64
N SER A 137 13.67 4.49 5.51
CA SER A 137 13.75 5.92 5.17
C SER A 137 15.07 6.59 5.53
N ASN A 138 15.83 6.05 6.49
CA ASN A 138 17.12 6.61 6.96
C ASN A 138 17.08 8.12 7.32
N ILE A 139 15.93 8.61 7.78
CA ILE A 139 15.76 9.98 8.27
C ILE A 139 16.16 10.04 9.75
N GLU A 140 17.04 10.98 10.10
CA GLU A 140 17.42 11.26 11.48
C GLU A 140 16.49 12.30 12.12
N PHE A 141 15.87 11.96 13.25
CA PHE A 141 15.04 12.90 14.02
C PHE A 141 15.84 13.45 15.19
N VAL A 142 16.31 14.71 15.08
CA VAL A 142 17.30 15.28 15.99
C VAL A 142 16.65 16.13 17.06
N GLY A 143 16.91 15.82 18.33
CA GLY A 143 16.54 16.66 19.47
C GLY A 143 15.07 16.63 19.86
N PHE A 144 14.33 15.59 19.48
CA PHE A 144 12.96 15.37 19.92
C PHE A 144 12.92 14.66 21.29
N ASP A 145 12.04 15.13 22.17
CA ASP A 145 11.77 14.53 23.47
C ASP A 145 10.23 14.39 23.66
N PRO A 146 9.68 13.16 23.71
CA PRO A 146 10.39 11.89 23.53
C PRO A 146 10.94 11.71 22.10
N PRO A 147 11.96 10.85 21.90
CA PRO A 147 12.47 10.56 20.57
C PRO A 147 11.40 9.98 19.64
N ILE A 148 11.42 10.37 18.36
CA ILE A 148 10.55 9.76 17.35
C ILE A 148 11.06 8.34 17.05
N GLU A 149 10.26 7.33 17.39
CA GLU A 149 10.66 5.93 17.32
C GLU A 149 10.77 5.40 15.87
N THR A 150 11.82 4.61 15.60
CA THR A 150 11.87 3.78 14.39
C THR A 150 11.00 2.55 14.59
N LEU A 151 10.17 2.23 13.60
CA LEU A 151 9.22 1.13 13.74
C LEU A 151 9.89 -0.22 13.42
N PRO A 152 9.71 -1.27 14.26
CA PRO A 152 10.45 -2.52 14.13
C PRO A 152 9.86 -3.50 13.11
N LYS A 153 8.62 -3.29 12.67
CA LYS A 153 7.88 -4.28 11.88
C LYS A 153 8.54 -4.49 10.51
N PRO A 154 8.77 -5.76 10.08
CA PRO A 154 9.35 -6.03 8.77
C PRO A 154 8.36 -5.70 7.66
N TYR A 155 8.88 -5.40 6.47
CA TYR A 155 8.07 -5.23 5.27
C TYR A 155 7.99 -6.54 4.49
N GLN A 156 6.86 -6.78 3.84
CA GLN A 156 6.65 -7.86 2.92
C GLN A 156 7.36 -7.53 1.60
N GLN A 157 8.39 -8.31 1.28
CA GLN A 157 8.97 -8.29 -0.05
C GLN A 157 7.98 -8.93 -1.03
N MET A 158 7.86 -8.32 -2.20
CA MET A 158 7.13 -8.88 -3.33
C MET A 158 7.97 -8.75 -4.58
N VAL A 159 8.00 -9.79 -5.41
CA VAL A 159 8.58 -9.70 -6.75
C VAL A 159 7.46 -9.75 -7.77
N THR A 160 7.44 -8.76 -8.64
CA THR A 160 6.57 -8.73 -9.82
C THR A 160 7.39 -9.01 -11.06
N THR A 161 7.07 -10.10 -11.75
CA THR A 161 7.68 -10.46 -13.03
C THR A 161 6.66 -10.28 -14.14
N PHE A 162 6.98 -9.43 -15.13
CA PHE A 162 6.19 -9.26 -16.34
C PHE A 162 6.83 -10.07 -17.47
N VAL A 163 6.05 -10.93 -18.13
CA VAL A 163 6.52 -11.78 -19.23
C VAL A 163 5.63 -11.58 -20.45
N HIS A 164 6.21 -11.20 -21.58
CA HIS A 164 5.50 -11.25 -22.86
C HIS A 164 5.71 -12.63 -23.48
N GLY A 165 4.69 -13.48 -23.47
CA GLY A 165 4.83 -14.88 -23.90
C GLY A 165 3.53 -15.69 -23.92
N ARG A 166 3.68 -16.98 -24.22
CA ARG A 166 2.63 -18.00 -24.23
C ARG A 166 2.78 -18.90 -23.00
N ILE A 167 1.73 -18.93 -22.19
CA ILE A 167 1.69 -19.73 -20.96
C ILE A 167 1.68 -21.23 -21.27
N ASN A 168 2.39 -22.02 -20.48
CA ASN A 168 2.33 -23.47 -20.51
C ASN A 168 1.10 -23.96 -19.75
N ALA A 169 -0.01 -24.13 -20.46
CA ALA A 169 -1.28 -24.55 -19.84
C ALA A 169 -1.19 -25.94 -19.17
N SER A 170 -0.34 -26.82 -19.69
CA SER A 170 -0.15 -28.17 -19.15
C SER A 170 0.48 -28.15 -17.75
N PHE A 171 1.34 -27.16 -17.46
CA PHE A 171 1.90 -26.94 -16.12
C PHE A 171 0.80 -26.68 -15.07
N PHE A 172 -0.30 -26.05 -15.49
CA PHE A 172 -1.46 -25.75 -14.64
C PHE A 172 -2.53 -26.84 -14.69
N GLY A 173 -2.21 -28.03 -15.22
CA GLY A 173 -3.12 -29.16 -15.29
C GLY A 173 -4.25 -29.01 -16.31
N CYS A 174 -4.15 -28.05 -17.24
CA CYS A 174 -5.13 -27.90 -18.30
C CYS A 174 -4.72 -28.71 -19.53
N SER A 175 -5.59 -29.63 -19.98
CA SER A 175 -5.43 -30.32 -21.26
C SER A 175 -5.56 -29.34 -22.43
N ALA A 176 -4.86 -29.58 -23.54
CA ALA A 176 -5.05 -28.84 -24.78
C ALA A 176 -6.15 -29.50 -25.65
N PRO A 177 -7.19 -28.77 -26.10
CA PRO A 177 -7.50 -27.37 -25.79
C PRO A 177 -8.09 -27.20 -24.38
N CYS A 178 -7.76 -26.10 -23.71
CA CYS A 178 -8.31 -25.79 -22.39
C CYS A 178 -9.81 -25.49 -22.50
N GLN A 179 -10.61 -25.94 -21.53
CA GLN A 179 -12.06 -25.71 -21.52
C GLN A 179 -12.43 -24.22 -21.35
N PHE A 180 -11.51 -23.41 -20.80
CA PHE A 180 -11.67 -21.99 -20.59
C PHE A 180 -10.32 -21.28 -20.78
N PRO A 181 -10.31 -19.97 -21.13
CA PRO A 181 -9.08 -19.21 -21.24
C PRO A 181 -8.45 -19.04 -19.85
N LEU A 182 -7.18 -19.43 -19.72
CA LEU A 182 -6.38 -19.08 -18.55
C LEU A 182 -6.12 -17.58 -18.58
N LEU A 183 -6.68 -16.85 -17.61
CA LEU A 183 -6.50 -15.41 -17.46
C LEU A 183 -5.92 -15.10 -16.10
N ASP A 184 -6.49 -15.65 -15.04
CA ASP A 184 -6.03 -15.47 -13.66
C ASP A 184 -5.87 -16.83 -12.99
N ILE A 185 -4.68 -17.08 -12.45
CA ILE A 185 -4.34 -18.30 -11.73
C ILE A 185 -3.82 -17.88 -10.37
N LEU A 186 -4.57 -18.22 -9.34
CA LEU A 186 -4.24 -17.95 -7.95
C LEU A 186 -3.79 -19.24 -7.26
N THR A 187 -2.93 -19.12 -6.24
CA THR A 187 -2.40 -20.28 -5.54
C THR A 187 -2.95 -20.41 -4.13
N THR A 188 -3.25 -21.64 -3.70
CA THR A 188 -3.50 -21.96 -2.29
C THR A 188 -2.19 -22.01 -1.50
N LYS A 189 -2.27 -22.26 -0.20
CA LYS A 189 -1.08 -22.39 0.67
C LYS A 189 -0.39 -23.72 0.41
N ASN A 190 0.72 -23.68 -0.31
CA ASN A 190 1.60 -24.83 -0.49
C ASN A 190 3.06 -24.35 -0.51
N PRO A 191 3.94 -24.87 0.37
CA PRO A 191 5.35 -24.45 0.42
C PRO A 191 6.14 -24.80 -0.84
N LYS A 192 5.62 -25.69 -1.70
CA LYS A 192 6.23 -26.04 -2.99
C LYS A 192 5.95 -25.02 -4.09
N PHE A 193 4.97 -24.13 -3.90
CA PHE A 193 4.65 -23.12 -4.91
C PHE A 193 5.64 -21.96 -4.85
N PHE A 194 6.27 -21.69 -6.00
CA PHE A 194 7.23 -20.60 -6.18
C PHE A 194 6.58 -19.29 -6.68
N ILE A 195 5.26 -19.29 -6.91
CA ILE A 195 4.46 -18.10 -7.23
C ILE A 195 3.30 -17.94 -6.24
N HIS A 196 2.86 -16.70 -6.06
CA HIS A 196 1.58 -16.37 -5.42
C HIS A 196 0.45 -16.40 -6.45
N SER A 197 0.70 -15.89 -7.66
CA SER A 197 -0.29 -15.83 -8.74
C SER A 197 0.35 -15.52 -10.09
N ILE A 198 -0.39 -15.80 -11.16
CA ILE A 198 -0.11 -15.35 -12.52
C ILE A 198 -1.40 -14.85 -13.18
N SER A 199 -1.36 -13.66 -13.77
CA SER A 199 -2.52 -12.98 -14.35
C SER A 199 -2.18 -12.38 -15.70
N ALA A 200 -3.06 -12.50 -16.69
CA ALA A 200 -2.94 -11.84 -17.97
C ALA A 200 -3.19 -10.32 -17.80
N ALA A 201 -2.19 -9.52 -18.12
CA ALA A 201 -2.31 -8.07 -18.07
C ALA A 201 -3.21 -7.58 -19.22
N SER A 202 -4.30 -6.91 -18.86
CA SER A 202 -5.16 -6.22 -19.81
C SER A 202 -4.76 -4.75 -19.90
N PRO A 203 -4.73 -4.16 -21.10
CA PRO A 203 -4.51 -2.74 -21.26
C PRO A 203 -5.70 -1.97 -20.66
N VAL A 204 -5.41 -0.77 -20.15
CA VAL A 204 -6.42 0.13 -19.56
C VAL A 204 -7.50 0.48 -20.59
N ASN A 205 -7.08 0.73 -21.83
CA ASN A 205 -8.01 0.96 -22.93
C ASN A 205 -8.37 -0.38 -23.57
N PRO A 206 -9.66 -0.66 -23.81
CA PRO A 206 -10.08 -1.89 -24.46
C PRO A 206 -9.42 -2.04 -25.83
N VAL A 207 -8.85 -3.21 -26.09
CA VAL A 207 -8.37 -3.56 -27.42
C VAL A 207 -9.54 -4.17 -28.20
N PRO A 208 -9.79 -3.76 -29.46
CA PRO A 208 -10.81 -4.36 -30.31
C PRO A 208 -10.68 -5.89 -30.40
N GLU A 209 -11.79 -6.60 -30.66
CA GLU A 209 -11.74 -8.06 -30.86
C GLU A 209 -10.96 -8.47 -32.12
N SER A 210 -10.89 -7.58 -33.11
CA SER A 210 -10.17 -7.78 -34.37
C SER A 210 -8.64 -7.68 -34.27
N ASP A 211 -8.10 -7.42 -33.07
CA ASP A 211 -6.65 -7.26 -32.90
C ASP A 211 -5.93 -8.61 -32.96
N ALA A 212 -4.97 -8.71 -33.89
CA ALA A 212 -4.19 -9.93 -34.13
C ALA A 212 -3.43 -10.41 -32.89
N SER A 213 -3.11 -9.54 -31.94
CA SER A 213 -2.48 -9.92 -30.66
C SER A 213 -3.33 -10.90 -29.84
N LYS A 214 -4.66 -10.85 -29.96
CA LYS A 214 -5.57 -11.81 -29.31
C LYS A 214 -5.57 -13.19 -29.97
N ALA A 215 -5.31 -13.25 -31.28
CA ALA A 215 -5.39 -14.47 -32.08
C ALA A 215 -4.20 -15.43 -31.87
N VAL A 216 -3.03 -14.91 -31.44
CA VAL A 216 -1.79 -15.71 -31.31
C VAL A 216 -1.61 -16.31 -29.91
N GLY A 217 -2.51 -16.01 -28.97
CA GLY A 217 -2.41 -16.46 -27.57
C GLY A 217 -1.23 -15.86 -26.80
N LEU A 218 -0.55 -14.86 -27.38
CA LEU A 218 0.54 -14.12 -26.76
C LEU A 218 -0.03 -12.98 -25.92
N ARG A 219 0.44 -12.90 -24.67
CA ARG A 219 -0.01 -11.89 -23.72
C ARG A 219 1.16 -11.39 -22.89
N VAL A 220 0.97 -10.23 -22.28
CA VAL A 220 1.79 -9.82 -21.15
C VAL A 220 1.19 -10.46 -19.91
N TRP A 221 1.97 -11.25 -19.20
CA TRP A 221 1.62 -11.91 -17.96
C TRP A 221 2.30 -11.19 -16.82
N LYS A 222 1.57 -10.96 -15.73
CA LYS A 222 2.08 -10.44 -14.48
C LYS A 222 2.09 -11.56 -13.46
N ILE A 223 3.24 -11.79 -12.85
CA ILE A 223 3.46 -12.88 -11.90
C ILE A 223 3.89 -12.26 -10.58
N PHE A 224 3.24 -12.65 -9.49
CA PHE A 224 3.70 -12.32 -8.15
C PHE A 224 4.40 -13.53 -7.55
N SER A 225 5.60 -13.33 -7.01
CA SER A 225 6.42 -14.37 -6.39
C SER A 225 7.16 -13.84 -5.16
N PRO A 226 7.53 -14.71 -4.21
CA PRO A 226 8.32 -14.31 -3.05
C PRO A 226 9.74 -13.87 -3.44
N GLU A 227 10.31 -14.50 -4.47
CA GLU A 227 11.67 -14.27 -4.98
C GLU A 227 11.65 -14.08 -6.50
N VAL A 228 12.80 -13.64 -7.05
CA VAL A 228 13.00 -13.58 -8.51
C VAL A 228 12.93 -14.99 -9.09
N LEU A 229 12.14 -15.16 -10.14
CA LEU A 229 11.98 -16.45 -10.80
C LEU A 229 13.27 -16.85 -11.52
N THR A 230 13.66 -18.11 -11.37
CA THR A 230 14.78 -18.67 -12.14
C THR A 230 14.37 -18.94 -13.58
N ASP A 231 15.35 -19.10 -14.47
CA ASP A 231 15.07 -19.47 -15.86
C ASP A 231 14.31 -20.80 -15.94
N GLU A 232 14.63 -21.78 -15.10
CA GLU A 232 13.92 -23.07 -15.06
C GLU A 232 12.44 -22.87 -14.67
N GLN A 233 12.17 -22.02 -13.68
CA GLN A 233 10.79 -21.69 -13.28
C GLN A 233 10.04 -20.96 -14.40
N LEU A 234 10.70 -20.06 -15.14
CA LEU A 234 10.10 -19.41 -16.30
C LEU A 234 9.78 -20.40 -17.42
N HIS A 235 10.68 -21.34 -17.72
CA HIS A 235 10.44 -22.41 -18.70
C HIS A 235 9.34 -23.39 -18.27
N GLN A 236 9.10 -23.55 -16.96
CA GLN A 236 7.94 -24.29 -16.47
C GLN A 236 6.63 -23.54 -16.75
N LEU A 237 6.60 -22.23 -16.50
CA LEU A 237 5.41 -21.40 -16.64
C LEU A 237 5.06 -21.05 -18.10
N PHE A 238 6.03 -21.02 -19.01
CA PHE A 238 5.85 -20.54 -20.38
C PHE A 238 6.40 -21.52 -21.42
N GLU A 239 5.63 -21.77 -22.47
CA GLU A 239 6.09 -22.52 -23.65
C GLU A 239 7.11 -21.71 -24.46
N SER A 240 6.87 -20.39 -24.54
CA SER A 240 7.77 -19.44 -25.17
C SER A 240 7.55 -18.03 -24.61
N TYR A 241 8.60 -17.22 -24.57
CA TYR A 241 8.53 -15.81 -24.17
C TYR A 241 9.59 -14.99 -24.90
N TYR A 242 9.30 -13.70 -25.07
CA TYR A 242 10.13 -12.75 -25.84
C TYR A 242 10.77 -11.67 -24.97
N ALA A 243 10.14 -11.34 -23.85
CA ALA A 243 10.62 -10.30 -22.95
C ALA A 243 10.23 -10.62 -21.51
N VAL A 244 11.16 -10.35 -20.59
CA VAL A 244 10.95 -10.48 -19.14
C VAL A 244 11.37 -9.17 -18.47
N LYS A 245 10.52 -8.64 -17.60
CA LYS A 245 10.82 -7.47 -16.78
C LYS A 245 10.51 -7.76 -15.32
N VAL A 246 11.54 -7.68 -14.47
CA VAL A 246 11.42 -7.95 -13.04
C VAL A 246 11.44 -6.64 -12.24
N ARG A 247 10.59 -6.56 -11.22
CA ARG A 247 10.60 -5.52 -10.19
C ARG A 247 10.44 -6.15 -8.83
N SER A 248 11.42 -5.93 -7.96
CA SER A 248 11.36 -6.28 -6.54
C SER A 248 11.09 -5.02 -5.73
N TRP A 249 10.19 -5.11 -4.76
CA TRP A 249 9.87 -3.99 -3.88
C TRP A 249 9.41 -4.47 -2.51
N LEU A 250 9.51 -3.58 -1.52
CA LEU A 250 8.93 -3.74 -0.20
C LEU A 250 7.54 -3.11 -0.23
N ALA A 251 6.49 -3.92 -0.21
CA ALA A 251 5.15 -3.49 -0.56
C ALA A 251 4.37 -2.88 0.63
N TYR A 252 4.45 -3.50 1.81
CA TYR A 252 3.73 -3.09 3.03
C TYR A 252 4.30 -3.76 4.27
N PRO A 253 4.00 -3.27 5.50
CA PRO A 253 4.35 -3.99 6.73
C PRO A 253 3.72 -5.39 6.76
N ARG A 254 4.46 -6.41 7.21
CA ARG A 254 3.92 -7.80 7.31
C ARG A 254 2.86 -7.90 8.39
N TYR A 255 1.62 -8.21 8.03
CA TYR A 255 0.53 -8.25 9.00
C TYR A 255 0.58 -9.48 9.89
N SER A 256 0.39 -9.26 11.20
CA SER A 256 0.36 -10.30 12.22
C SER A 256 -0.39 -9.73 13.43
N PRO A 257 -1.70 -9.99 13.55
CA PRO A 257 -2.48 -9.49 14.67
C PRO A 257 -1.93 -10.01 16.02
N PRO A 258 -2.08 -9.25 17.12
CA PRO A 258 -2.74 -7.95 17.19
C PRO A 258 -1.89 -6.81 16.62
N GLU A 259 -2.53 -5.92 15.86
CA GLU A 259 -1.85 -4.79 15.23
C GLU A 259 -1.82 -3.55 16.10
N LYS A 260 -0.61 -3.06 16.39
CA LYS A 260 -0.41 -1.77 17.06
C LYS A 260 -0.08 -0.70 16.02
N ILE A 261 -1.09 0.09 15.64
CA ILE A 261 -0.92 1.18 14.67
C ILE A 261 -0.03 2.28 15.28
N PRO A 262 0.98 2.78 14.56
CA PRO A 262 1.81 3.89 15.01
C PRO A 262 1.02 5.20 15.07
N SER A 263 1.45 6.13 15.92
CA SER A 263 0.79 7.44 16.03
C SER A 263 0.84 8.21 14.72
N ILE A 264 -0.28 8.83 14.34
CA ILE A 264 -0.34 9.78 13.22
C ILE A 264 0.35 11.08 13.60
N LYS A 265 0.25 11.54 14.85
CA LYS A 265 0.93 12.75 15.32
C LYS A 265 2.22 12.35 16.03
N LEU A 266 3.37 12.65 15.41
CA LEU A 266 4.69 12.34 15.96
C LEU A 266 5.24 13.47 16.84
N HIS A 267 4.85 14.70 16.53
CA HIS A 267 5.19 15.89 17.28
C HIS A 267 4.10 16.96 17.08
N ARG A 268 4.24 18.15 17.69
CA ARG A 268 3.26 19.25 17.61
C ARG A 268 2.70 19.47 16.20
N ALA A 269 3.57 19.57 15.19
CA ALA A 269 3.19 19.75 13.79
C ALA A 269 4.01 18.84 12.85
N ILE A 270 4.30 17.61 13.32
CA ILE A 270 4.85 16.54 12.48
C ILE A 270 3.85 15.39 12.44
N TYR A 271 3.41 15.03 11.24
CA TYR A 271 2.43 13.97 11.01
C TYR A 271 3.02 12.81 10.21
N TYR A 272 2.70 11.58 10.60
CA TYR A 272 3.09 10.34 9.93
C TYR A 272 1.91 9.71 9.20
N LEU A 273 1.87 9.92 7.88
CA LEU A 273 0.77 9.49 7.03
C LEU A 273 0.76 7.97 6.82
N ASN A 274 1.94 7.38 6.55
CA ASN A 274 2.08 5.94 6.26
C ASN A 274 1.80 5.05 7.48
N GLY A 275 1.53 5.62 8.66
CA GLY A 275 1.05 4.84 9.80
C GLY A 275 -0.20 4.02 9.47
N ILE A 276 -1.04 4.51 8.54
CA ILE A 276 -2.24 3.81 8.08
C ILE A 276 -1.94 2.45 7.41
N GLU A 277 -0.75 2.28 6.81
CA GLU A 277 -0.37 1.03 6.15
C GLU A 277 -0.30 -0.15 7.13
N TRP A 278 -0.14 0.12 8.43
CA TRP A 278 -0.18 -0.90 9.48
C TRP A 278 -1.58 -1.42 9.75
N ALA A 279 -2.60 -0.60 9.53
CA ALA A 279 -3.99 -1.03 9.56
C ALA A 279 -4.30 -1.81 8.28
N ALA A 280 -4.04 -1.20 7.12
CA ALA A 280 -4.07 -1.82 5.81
C ALA A 280 -3.40 -0.94 4.76
N SER A 281 -2.60 -1.55 3.89
CA SER A 281 -1.95 -0.85 2.78
C SER A 281 -2.80 -0.96 1.52
N ALA A 282 -3.24 0.20 1.02
CA ALA A 282 -3.90 0.39 -0.27
C ALA A 282 -3.86 1.89 -0.61
N MET A 283 -4.02 2.26 -1.90
CA MET A 283 -4.00 3.67 -2.31
C MET A 283 -5.13 4.48 -1.65
N GLU A 284 -6.29 3.86 -1.46
CA GLU A 284 -7.48 4.41 -0.82
C GLU A 284 -7.23 4.69 0.66
N MET A 285 -6.53 3.78 1.35
CA MET A 285 -6.14 3.97 2.74
C MET A 285 -5.17 5.15 2.87
N SER A 286 -4.21 5.27 1.95
CA SER A 286 -3.31 6.42 1.90
C SER A 286 -4.06 7.72 1.61
N ALA A 287 -5.09 7.71 0.75
CA ALA A 287 -5.93 8.89 0.49
C ALA A 287 -6.76 9.31 1.71
N ILE A 288 -7.31 8.34 2.47
CA ILE A 288 -8.01 8.60 3.73
C ILE A 288 -7.07 9.25 4.74
N SER A 289 -5.87 8.68 4.92
CA SER A 289 -4.84 9.23 5.82
C SER A 289 -4.42 10.63 5.39
N ALA A 290 -4.18 10.85 4.09
CA ALA A 290 -3.82 12.16 3.53
C ALA A 290 -4.88 13.22 3.82
N LYS A 291 -6.17 12.90 3.62
CA LYS A 291 -7.27 13.82 3.92
C LYS A 291 -7.31 14.16 5.40
N ASN A 292 -7.17 13.18 6.28
CA ASN A 292 -7.18 13.40 7.73
C ASN A 292 -5.99 14.26 8.17
N VAL A 293 -4.78 14.00 7.65
CA VAL A 293 -3.59 14.81 7.95
C VAL A 293 -3.71 16.23 7.42
N ALA A 294 -4.32 16.44 6.25
CA ALA A 294 -4.57 17.78 5.73
C ALA A 294 -5.53 18.57 6.63
N LEU A 295 -6.58 17.93 7.16
CA LEU A 295 -7.49 18.54 8.13
C LEU A 295 -6.79 18.84 9.46
N LEU A 296 -5.99 17.90 9.99
CA LEU A 296 -5.18 18.12 11.19
C LEU A 296 -4.21 19.31 11.01
N SER A 297 -3.57 19.40 9.85
CA SER A 297 -2.66 20.49 9.51
C SER A 297 -3.40 21.83 9.43
N TYR A 298 -4.61 21.85 8.84
CA TYR A 298 -5.46 23.03 8.81
C TYR A 298 -5.85 23.49 10.22
N HIS A 299 -6.30 22.56 11.09
CA HIS A 299 -6.67 22.90 12.45
C HIS A 299 -5.48 23.42 13.25
N GLN A 300 -4.32 22.77 13.13
CA GLN A 300 -3.07 23.19 13.77
C GLN A 300 -2.60 24.58 13.29
N TRP A 301 -2.79 24.90 12.01
CA TRP A 301 -2.43 26.19 11.42
C TRP A 301 -3.29 27.34 11.94
N TYR A 302 -4.60 27.10 12.11
CA TYR A 302 -5.55 28.10 12.56
C TYR A 302 -5.85 28.08 14.07
N GLY A 303 -5.14 27.24 14.84
CA GLY A 303 -5.35 27.12 16.29
C GLY A 303 -6.72 26.56 16.67
N LYS A 304 -7.27 25.66 15.85
CA LYS A 304 -8.59 25.04 16.00
C LYS A 304 -8.50 23.61 16.56
N ASP A 305 -7.65 23.41 17.56
CA ASP A 305 -7.37 22.07 18.11
C ASP A 305 -8.61 21.48 18.81
N ASP A 306 -9.56 22.32 19.23
CA ASP A 306 -10.87 21.95 19.78
C ASP A 306 -11.80 21.26 18.75
N HIS A 307 -11.46 21.32 17.47
CA HIS A 307 -12.16 20.60 16.39
C HIS A 307 -11.61 19.19 16.12
N ILE A 308 -10.54 18.78 16.80
CA ILE A 308 -9.91 17.47 16.62
C ILE A 308 -10.48 16.47 17.64
N ASP A 309 -10.81 15.26 17.19
CA ASP A 309 -11.27 14.13 18.02
C ASP A 309 -12.37 14.52 19.02
N GLN A 310 -13.33 15.33 18.57
CA GLN A 310 -14.46 15.79 19.38
C GLN A 310 -15.27 14.60 19.91
N GLN A 311 -15.12 14.31 21.20
CA GLN A 311 -15.91 13.31 21.89
C GLN A 311 -17.41 13.67 21.77
N ASP A 312 -18.22 12.63 21.55
CA ASP A 312 -19.69 12.72 21.47
C ASP A 312 -20.22 13.64 20.34
N LEU A 313 -19.39 14.03 19.36
CA LEU A 313 -19.83 14.85 18.23
C LEU A 313 -21.02 14.23 17.48
N ALA A 314 -20.99 12.91 17.30
CA ALA A 314 -22.09 12.18 16.65
C ALA A 314 -23.38 12.22 17.49
N GLU A 315 -23.29 12.27 18.82
CA GLU A 315 -24.45 12.39 19.71
C GLU A 315 -24.98 13.83 19.74
N ARG A 316 -24.07 14.82 19.78
CA ARG A 316 -24.39 16.24 19.70
C ARG A 316 -25.10 16.59 18.37
N LEU A 317 -24.58 16.12 17.24
CA LEU A 317 -25.19 16.34 15.92
C LEU A 317 -26.58 15.69 15.79
N LYS A 318 -26.84 14.59 16.49
CA LYS A 318 -28.18 13.97 16.55
C LYS A 318 -29.16 14.75 17.43
N SER A 319 -28.68 15.47 18.43
CA SER A 319 -29.53 16.31 19.30
C SER A 319 -29.85 17.70 18.72
N GLU A 320 -29.15 18.11 17.66
CA GLU A 320 -29.33 19.40 16.98
C GLU A 320 -30.20 19.33 15.69
N LEU A 321 -30.65 18.12 15.30
CA LEU A 321 -31.56 17.86 14.17
C LEU A 321 -32.95 17.44 14.67
#